data_AF-A0A0B7A3F9-F1
#
_entry.id   AF-A0A0B7A3F9-F1
#
_cell.length_a   1.000
_cell.length_b   1.000
_cell.length_c   1.000
_cell.angle_alpha   90.00
_cell.angle_beta   90.00
_cell.angle_gamma   90.00
#
_symmetry.space_group_name_H-M   'P 1'
#
loop_
_entity.id
_entity.type
_entity.pdbx_description
1 polymer ?
#
loop_
_entity_poly.entity_id
_entity_poly.type
_entity_poly.pdbx_seq_one_letter_code
_entity_poly.pdbx_strand_id
1 'polypeptide(L)'
;QSVYNLSLFSCSMITADFASAAVLITFGALLGKTSPMQMIVVTMFEVILFAANEYVGLVKFQVVDVGGSMFVHAFGAYFGLAISRVLHNPEVEKSTKEGSVYHSDMFAVIGSVFLWMFWPSFNSALAIDDAQHRAVLNTYFALAACCVVSFAISSLVDKNGRFDMVHIQNATLAGGVAVGTSADLMIQPYGAIIIGSLAGFVSVIGYKYITPFLRTKLKIHDTCGVNNLHGMPAILAGIIGAIVVSMADMETYGYTLYRQFPAMAPNASSSIWTDLECCVEKIPGKGRSAGEQAGYQILALVVTLVVALVGGTIVGLILKVCSFLGQPSGDRFFEDSLSWHVPEDSGNTDMTSVISRVISQIERNKSVPNKAEESMAPLLEGSFNRGDVMLDNLNVDVDIKK
;
A
#
# COMPACT_ATOMS: atom_id res chain seq x y z
N GLN A 1 -34.28 -25.41 -16.79
CA GLN A 1 -33.93 -24.30 -15.88
C GLN A 1 -32.50 -24.56 -15.40
N SER A 2 -31.50 -23.85 -15.92
CA SER A 2 -30.16 -23.90 -15.35
C SER A 2 -30.18 -23.14 -14.03
N VAL A 3 -30.16 -23.86 -12.91
CA VAL A 3 -29.96 -23.24 -11.61
C VAL A 3 -28.52 -22.75 -11.59
N TYR A 4 -28.32 -21.43 -11.57
CA TYR A 4 -27.00 -20.84 -11.34
C TYR A 4 -26.64 -21.07 -9.88
N ASN A 5 -26.14 -22.26 -9.57
CA ASN A 5 -25.61 -22.58 -8.24
C ASN A 5 -24.20 -21.99 -8.12
N LEU A 6 -24.02 -21.01 -7.25
CA LEU A 6 -22.71 -20.53 -6.84
C LEU A 6 -22.24 -21.38 -5.66
N SER A 7 -21.32 -22.31 -5.91
CA SER A 7 -20.71 -23.10 -4.85
C SER A 7 -19.53 -22.34 -4.23
N LEU A 8 -19.58 -22.13 -2.91
CA LEU A 8 -18.53 -21.45 -2.16
C LEU A 8 -17.48 -22.46 -1.69
N PHE A 9 -16.23 -22.23 -2.08
CA PHE A 9 -15.06 -22.99 -1.63
C PHE A 9 -13.97 -22.04 -1.11
N SER A 10 -12.95 -22.56 -0.43
CA SER A 10 -11.81 -21.74 0.04
C SER A 10 -11.14 -20.95 -1.10
N CYS A 11 -11.06 -21.53 -2.30
CA CYS A 11 -10.57 -20.83 -3.49
C CYS A 11 -11.44 -19.61 -3.87
N SER A 12 -12.77 -19.74 -3.77
CA SER A 12 -13.70 -18.63 -4.02
C SER A 12 -13.49 -17.48 -3.03
N MET A 13 -13.16 -17.79 -1.77
CA MET A 13 -12.85 -16.79 -0.75
C MET A 13 -11.53 -16.08 -1.05
N ILE A 14 -10.49 -16.82 -1.47
CA ILE A 14 -9.20 -16.22 -1.89
C ILE A 14 -9.40 -15.25 -3.05
N THR A 15 -10.18 -15.63 -4.07
CA THR A 15 -10.47 -14.73 -5.20
C THR A 15 -11.28 -13.50 -4.78
N ALA A 16 -12.17 -13.62 -3.80
CA ALA A 16 -12.92 -12.48 -3.26
C ALA A 16 -12.01 -11.52 -2.47
N ASP A 17 -11.00 -12.05 -1.76
CA ASP A 17 -10.00 -11.24 -1.07
C ASP A 17 -9.10 -10.49 -2.06
N PHE A 18 -8.78 -11.06 -3.24
CA PHE A 18 -8.08 -10.33 -4.30
C PHE A 18 -8.89 -9.16 -4.88
N ALA A 19 -10.19 -9.37 -5.11
CA ALA A 19 -11.07 -8.27 -5.51
C ALA A 19 -11.13 -7.18 -4.43
N SER A 20 -11.19 -7.58 -3.15
CA SER A 20 -11.16 -6.66 -2.01
C SER A 20 -9.83 -5.91 -1.93
N ALA A 21 -8.71 -6.56 -2.22
CA ALA A 21 -7.40 -5.93 -2.29
C ALA A 21 -7.33 -4.85 -3.37
N ALA A 22 -7.90 -5.09 -4.57
CA ALA A 22 -7.97 -4.08 -5.62
C ALA A 22 -8.73 -2.81 -5.15
N VAL A 23 -9.87 -3.01 -4.48
CA VAL A 23 -10.66 -1.91 -3.90
C VAL A 23 -9.89 -1.16 -2.80
N LEU A 24 -9.12 -1.86 -1.96
CA LEU A 24 -8.28 -1.21 -0.93
C LEU A 24 -7.13 -0.40 -1.55
N ILE A 25 -6.60 -0.84 -2.69
CA ILE A 25 -5.63 -0.06 -3.47
C ILE A 25 -6.30 1.21 -4.02
N THR A 26 -7.49 1.09 -4.60
CA THR A 26 -8.28 2.25 -5.02
C THR A 26 -8.55 3.21 -3.86
N PHE A 27 -8.90 2.67 -2.69
CA PHE A 27 -9.12 3.45 -1.48
C PHE A 27 -7.88 4.25 -1.08
N GLY A 28 -6.67 3.70 -1.23
CA GLY A 28 -5.43 4.44 -0.97
C GLY A 28 -5.27 5.71 -1.82
N ALA A 29 -5.80 5.75 -3.05
CA ALA A 29 -5.82 6.97 -3.86
C ALA A 29 -6.86 8.00 -3.39
N LEU A 30 -7.93 7.53 -2.72
CA LEU A 30 -9.11 8.32 -2.34
C LEU A 30 -9.17 8.68 -0.86
N LEU A 31 -8.30 8.06 -0.04
CA LEU A 31 -8.25 8.17 1.40
C LEU A 31 -8.30 9.64 1.86
N GLY A 32 -9.20 9.92 2.81
CA GLY A 32 -9.42 11.23 3.41
C GLY A 32 -10.20 12.24 2.56
N LYS A 33 -10.61 11.87 1.33
CA LYS A 33 -11.31 12.77 0.39
C LYS A 33 -12.70 12.29 -0.02
N THR A 34 -13.02 11.04 0.29
CA THR A 34 -14.31 10.41 0.00
C THR A 34 -14.96 9.91 1.29
N SER A 35 -16.28 9.93 1.35
CA SER A 35 -17.02 9.38 2.49
C SER A 35 -17.11 7.85 2.45
N PRO A 36 -17.46 7.18 3.57
CA PRO A 36 -17.74 5.75 3.56
C PRO A 36 -18.85 5.36 2.57
N MET A 37 -19.89 6.18 2.43
CA MET A 37 -20.99 5.94 1.47
C MET A 37 -20.51 6.03 0.02
N GLN A 38 -19.62 6.97 -0.29
CA GLN A 38 -18.98 7.03 -1.62
C GLN A 38 -18.12 5.79 -1.87
N MET A 39 -17.40 5.30 -0.86
CA MET A 39 -16.61 4.08 -1.00
C MET A 39 -17.47 2.83 -1.23
N ILE A 40 -18.66 2.72 -0.64
CA ILE A 40 -19.60 1.63 -0.98
C ILE A 40 -19.96 1.66 -2.47
N VAL A 41 -20.22 2.85 -3.03
CA VAL A 41 -20.50 3.02 -4.46
C VAL A 41 -19.29 2.61 -5.30
N VAL A 42 -18.08 3.03 -4.93
CA VAL A 42 -16.84 2.61 -5.60
C VAL A 42 -16.72 1.10 -5.61
N THR A 43 -16.81 0.44 -4.45
CA THR A 43 -16.70 -1.01 -4.30
C THR A 43 -17.69 -1.74 -5.19
N MET A 44 -18.96 -1.31 -5.23
CA MET A 44 -19.99 -1.97 -6.04
C MET A 44 -19.66 -1.99 -7.54
N PHE A 45 -19.17 -0.88 -8.09
CA PHE A 45 -18.82 -0.81 -9.51
C PHE A 45 -17.45 -1.43 -9.80
N GLU A 46 -16.47 -1.19 -8.92
CA GLU A 46 -15.11 -1.66 -9.09
C GLU A 46 -15.04 -3.19 -9.11
N VAL A 47 -15.75 -3.88 -8.20
CA VAL A 47 -15.76 -5.35 -8.16
C VAL A 47 -16.33 -5.97 -9.44
N ILE A 48 -17.35 -5.36 -10.04
CA ILE A 48 -17.92 -5.83 -11.32
C ILE A 48 -16.91 -5.69 -12.45
N LEU A 49 -16.24 -4.54 -12.53
CA LEU A 49 -15.24 -4.26 -13.55
C LEU A 49 -13.97 -5.09 -13.36
N PHE A 50 -13.55 -5.31 -12.10
CA PHE A 50 -12.47 -6.20 -11.73
C PHE A 50 -12.75 -7.62 -12.24
N ALA A 51 -13.91 -8.19 -11.89
CA ALA A 51 -14.28 -9.54 -12.28
C ALA A 51 -14.39 -9.69 -13.81
N ALA A 52 -14.94 -8.69 -14.50
CA ALA A 52 -15.01 -8.69 -15.96
C ALA A 52 -13.61 -8.63 -16.60
N ASN A 53 -12.71 -7.79 -16.06
CA ASN A 53 -11.34 -7.65 -16.54
C ASN A 53 -10.52 -8.93 -16.33
N GLU A 54 -10.61 -9.51 -15.13
CA GLU A 54 -9.97 -10.78 -14.78
C GLU A 54 -10.47 -11.92 -15.68
N TYR A 55 -11.78 -12.00 -15.93
CA TYR A 55 -12.35 -12.99 -16.86
C TYR A 55 -11.81 -12.85 -18.28
N VAL A 56 -11.69 -11.62 -18.79
CA VAL A 56 -11.11 -11.38 -20.13
C VAL A 56 -9.65 -11.81 -20.16
N GLY A 57 -8.84 -11.44 -19.17
CA GLY A 57 -7.44 -11.81 -19.09
C GLY A 57 -7.21 -13.31 -18.91
N LEU A 58 -7.66 -13.86 -17.79
CA LEU A 58 -7.35 -15.23 -17.38
C LEU A 58 -8.11 -16.27 -18.21
N VAL A 59 -9.36 -16.01 -18.60
CA VAL A 59 -10.18 -17.01 -19.32
C VAL A 59 -10.10 -16.84 -20.84
N LYS A 60 -10.26 -15.61 -21.36
CA LYS A 60 -10.27 -15.39 -22.82
C LYS A 60 -8.87 -15.31 -23.39
N PHE A 61 -8.02 -14.48 -22.81
CA PHE A 61 -6.63 -14.33 -23.24
C PHE A 61 -5.75 -15.47 -22.73
N GLN A 62 -6.14 -16.18 -21.67
CA GLN A 62 -5.38 -17.28 -21.07
C GLN A 62 -3.97 -16.85 -20.69
N VAL A 63 -3.85 -15.66 -20.11
CA VAL A 63 -2.59 -15.17 -19.56
C VAL A 63 -2.35 -15.69 -18.16
N VAL A 64 -1.12 -15.54 -17.66
CA VAL A 64 -0.78 -15.90 -16.27
C VAL A 64 -0.40 -14.65 -15.50
N ASP A 65 -0.92 -14.52 -14.28
CA ASP A 65 -0.64 -13.40 -13.38
C ASP A 65 -0.89 -13.83 -11.93
N VAL A 66 -0.10 -14.80 -11.44
CA VAL A 66 -0.42 -15.53 -10.20
C VAL A 66 -0.54 -14.61 -8.97
N GLY A 67 0.28 -13.56 -8.91
CA GLY A 67 0.24 -12.56 -7.84
C GLY A 67 -0.63 -11.34 -8.14
N GLY A 68 -1.39 -11.36 -9.25
CA GLY A 68 -2.33 -10.29 -9.59
C GLY A 68 -1.68 -8.93 -9.84
N SER A 69 -0.43 -8.86 -10.32
CA SER A 69 0.21 -7.57 -10.58
C SER A 69 -0.59 -6.76 -11.61
N MET A 70 -1.07 -7.39 -12.67
CA MET A 70 -1.92 -6.71 -13.65
C MET A 70 -3.35 -6.55 -13.11
N PHE A 71 -3.99 -7.64 -12.73
CA PHE A 71 -5.43 -7.66 -12.46
C PHE A 71 -5.85 -7.05 -11.12
N VAL A 72 -4.98 -7.07 -10.10
CA VAL A 72 -5.23 -6.47 -8.78
C VAL A 72 -4.51 -5.12 -8.69
N HIS A 73 -3.19 -5.11 -8.84
CA HIS A 73 -2.38 -3.94 -8.51
C HIS A 73 -2.44 -2.83 -9.56
N ALA A 74 -2.19 -3.12 -10.84
CA ALA A 74 -2.35 -2.11 -11.89
C ALA A 74 -3.80 -1.66 -12.00
N PHE A 75 -4.75 -2.60 -11.99
CA PHE A 75 -6.17 -2.28 -12.04
C PHE A 75 -6.59 -1.32 -10.92
N GLY A 76 -6.43 -1.70 -9.65
CA GLY A 76 -6.84 -0.87 -8.51
C GLY A 76 -6.11 0.48 -8.46
N ALA A 77 -4.80 0.50 -8.76
CA ALA A 77 -4.05 1.75 -8.74
C ALA A 77 -4.58 2.74 -9.79
N TYR A 78 -4.69 2.32 -11.05
CA TYR A 78 -5.11 3.25 -12.12
C TYR A 78 -6.60 3.54 -12.09
N PHE A 79 -7.43 2.65 -11.55
CA PHE A 79 -8.84 2.90 -11.28
C PHE A 79 -9.01 4.00 -10.22
N GLY A 80 -8.33 3.88 -9.08
CA GLY A 80 -8.32 4.91 -8.02
C GLY A 80 -7.72 6.24 -8.46
N LEU A 81 -6.64 6.23 -9.25
CA LEU A 81 -6.05 7.46 -9.80
C LEU A 81 -6.99 8.16 -10.78
N ALA A 82 -7.72 7.41 -11.61
CA ALA A 82 -8.73 7.98 -12.51
C ALA A 82 -9.88 8.63 -11.72
N ILE A 83 -10.40 7.97 -10.68
CA ILE A 83 -11.40 8.56 -9.79
C ILE A 83 -10.84 9.82 -9.13
N SER A 84 -9.64 9.74 -8.55
CA SER A 84 -8.98 10.86 -7.87
C SER A 84 -8.79 12.06 -8.80
N ARG A 85 -8.45 11.80 -10.07
CA ARG A 85 -8.33 12.85 -11.09
C ARG A 85 -9.67 13.52 -11.40
N VAL A 86 -10.76 12.74 -11.49
CA VAL A 86 -12.09 13.31 -11.71
C VAL A 86 -12.48 14.15 -10.49
N LEU A 87 -12.29 13.62 -9.29
CA LEU A 87 -12.61 14.26 -8.00
C LEU A 87 -11.62 15.35 -7.56
N HIS A 88 -10.67 15.75 -8.41
CA HIS A 88 -9.67 16.75 -8.06
C HIS A 88 -10.30 18.01 -7.45
N ASN A 89 -9.85 18.35 -6.25
CA ASN A 89 -10.24 19.54 -5.51
C ASN A 89 -8.98 20.26 -5.01
N PRO A 90 -8.73 21.53 -5.40
CA PRO A 90 -7.60 22.32 -4.91
C PRO A 90 -7.56 22.55 -3.39
N GLU A 91 -8.69 22.41 -2.69
CA GLU A 91 -8.75 22.55 -1.22
C GLU A 91 -8.07 21.40 -0.49
N VAL A 92 -8.08 20.19 -1.08
CA VAL A 92 -7.39 19.02 -0.54
C VAL A 92 -5.89 19.33 -0.40
N GLU A 93 -5.30 19.97 -1.42
CA GLU A 93 -3.88 20.31 -1.45
C GLU A 93 -3.49 21.38 -0.42
N LYS A 94 -4.47 22.12 0.09
CA LYS A 94 -4.28 23.14 1.14
C LYS A 94 -4.48 22.56 2.54
N SER A 95 -4.96 21.32 2.66
CA SER A 95 -5.21 20.72 3.97
C SER A 95 -3.90 20.48 4.71
N THR A 96 -3.80 21.00 5.91
CA THR A 96 -2.69 20.73 6.83
C THR A 96 -2.82 19.39 7.55
N LYS A 97 -3.92 18.66 7.31
CA LYS A 97 -4.24 17.37 7.94
C LYS A 97 -3.74 16.17 7.13
N GLU A 98 -3.31 16.37 5.89
CA GLU A 98 -2.62 15.36 5.08
C GLU A 98 -1.15 15.22 5.54
N GLY A 99 -0.95 14.68 6.74
CA GLY A 99 0.38 14.50 7.32
C GLY A 99 0.39 13.39 8.37
N SER A 100 1.60 13.01 8.80
CA SER A 100 1.80 12.02 9.84
C SER A 100 2.36 12.65 11.12
N VAL A 101 2.13 11.95 12.23
CA VAL A 101 2.85 12.14 13.50
C VAL A 101 3.53 10.82 13.87
N TYR A 102 4.43 10.86 14.86
CA TYR A 102 5.23 9.71 15.23
C TYR A 102 4.41 8.43 15.46
N HIS A 103 3.30 8.53 16.21
CA HIS A 103 2.48 7.36 16.53
C HIS A 103 1.69 6.83 15.33
N SER A 104 1.17 7.69 14.45
CA SER A 104 0.50 7.24 13.22
C SER A 104 1.48 6.52 12.29
N ASP A 105 2.72 7.00 12.20
CA ASP A 105 3.75 6.33 11.41
C ASP A 105 4.11 4.95 11.98
N MET A 106 4.20 4.81 13.30
CA MET A 106 4.41 3.50 13.92
C MET A 106 3.25 2.54 13.65
N PHE A 107 2.00 3.02 13.70
CA PHE A 107 0.83 2.21 13.33
C PHE A 107 0.85 1.79 11.86
N ALA A 108 1.23 2.68 10.93
CA ALA A 108 1.36 2.36 9.53
C ALA A 108 2.45 1.31 9.25
N VAL A 109 3.56 1.35 10.01
CA VAL A 109 4.62 0.32 9.93
C VAL A 109 4.10 -1.05 10.33
N ILE A 110 3.22 -1.16 11.32
CA ILE A 110 2.59 -2.45 11.68
C ILE A 110 1.90 -3.04 10.45
N GLY A 111 1.06 -2.26 9.77
CA GLY A 111 0.41 -2.70 8.53
C GLY A 111 1.42 -3.11 7.46
N SER A 112 2.48 -2.33 7.29
CA SER A 112 3.57 -2.61 6.34
C SER A 112 4.25 -3.95 6.62
N VAL A 113 4.55 -4.25 7.89
CA VAL A 113 5.19 -5.50 8.30
C VAL A 113 4.27 -6.70 8.06
N PHE A 114 2.97 -6.60 8.38
CA PHE A 114 2.00 -7.66 8.10
C PHE A 114 1.88 -7.94 6.60
N LEU A 115 1.78 -6.89 5.78
CA LEU A 115 1.77 -7.03 4.33
C LEU A 115 3.06 -7.70 3.83
N TRP A 116 4.23 -7.24 4.30
CA TRP A 116 5.52 -7.79 3.89
C TRP A 116 5.64 -9.29 4.23
N MET A 117 5.28 -9.68 5.46
CA MET A 117 5.39 -11.07 5.93
C MET A 117 4.44 -12.02 5.19
N PHE A 118 3.23 -11.57 4.85
CA PHE A 118 2.21 -12.42 4.23
C PHE A 118 2.13 -12.31 2.71
N TRP A 119 2.89 -11.41 2.08
CA TRP A 119 2.96 -11.31 0.63
C TRP A 119 3.39 -12.60 -0.09
N PRO A 120 4.36 -13.38 0.42
CA PRO A 120 4.69 -14.67 -0.18
C PRO A 120 3.49 -15.62 -0.26
N SER A 121 2.59 -15.59 0.73
CA SER A 121 1.32 -16.33 0.68
C SER A 121 0.38 -15.74 -0.36
N PHE A 122 0.27 -14.40 -0.42
CA PHE A 122 -0.56 -13.72 -1.43
C PHE A 122 -0.19 -14.11 -2.87
N ASN A 123 1.10 -14.07 -3.22
CA ASN A 123 1.58 -14.41 -4.56
C ASN A 123 1.59 -15.91 -4.88
N SER A 124 1.39 -16.78 -3.88
CA SER A 124 1.46 -18.24 -4.06
C SER A 124 0.13 -18.95 -3.81
N ALA A 125 -0.90 -18.24 -3.35
CA ALA A 125 -2.18 -18.82 -2.93
C ALA A 125 -2.89 -19.61 -4.04
N LEU A 126 -2.79 -19.14 -5.29
CA LEU A 126 -3.39 -19.80 -6.46
C LEU A 126 -2.38 -20.60 -7.31
N ALA A 127 -1.11 -20.62 -6.92
CA ALA A 127 -0.10 -21.45 -7.55
C ALA A 127 -0.27 -22.92 -7.15
N ILE A 128 0.15 -23.84 -8.02
CA ILE A 128 -0.06 -25.29 -7.83
C ILE A 128 1.30 -26.01 -7.84
N ASP A 129 1.42 -27.07 -7.04
CA ASP A 129 2.60 -27.94 -6.94
C ASP A 129 3.89 -27.14 -6.68
N ASP A 130 4.99 -27.48 -7.36
CA ASP A 130 6.30 -26.82 -7.20
C ASP A 130 6.27 -25.32 -7.51
N ALA A 131 5.28 -24.86 -8.28
CA ALA A 131 5.11 -23.46 -8.61
C ALA A 131 4.74 -22.62 -7.38
N GLN A 132 4.02 -23.20 -6.42
CA GLN A 132 3.67 -22.54 -5.17
C GLN A 132 4.90 -22.25 -4.31
N HIS A 133 5.75 -23.25 -4.12
CA HIS A 133 6.99 -23.06 -3.36
C HIS A 133 7.92 -22.03 -4.02
N ARG A 134 8.02 -22.08 -5.36
CA ARG A 134 8.78 -21.10 -6.15
C ARG A 134 8.22 -19.68 -6.00
N ALA A 135 6.90 -19.50 -6.04
CA ALA A 135 6.26 -18.21 -5.81
C ALA A 135 6.54 -17.62 -4.43
N VAL A 136 6.55 -18.46 -3.38
CA VAL A 136 6.95 -18.04 -2.03
C VAL A 136 8.38 -17.52 -2.02
N LEU A 137 9.33 -18.29 -2.56
CA LEU A 137 10.76 -17.93 -2.55
C LEU A 137 11.07 -16.69 -3.40
N ASN A 138 10.55 -16.64 -4.63
CA ASN A 138 10.74 -15.48 -5.51
C ASN A 138 10.15 -14.21 -4.88
N THR A 139 8.98 -14.31 -4.24
CA THR A 139 8.38 -13.17 -3.55
C THR A 139 9.21 -12.70 -2.38
N TYR A 140 9.70 -13.64 -1.56
CA TYR A 140 10.57 -13.31 -0.43
C TYR A 140 11.86 -12.61 -0.86
N PHE A 141 12.56 -13.14 -1.88
CA PHE A 141 13.80 -12.54 -2.38
C PHE A 141 13.57 -11.16 -3.01
N ALA A 142 12.49 -10.99 -3.77
CA ALA A 142 12.13 -9.69 -4.34
C ALA A 142 11.83 -8.66 -3.25
N LEU A 143 11.06 -9.04 -2.22
CA LEU A 143 10.76 -8.16 -1.08
C LEU A 143 11.99 -7.79 -0.27
N ALA A 144 12.91 -8.73 -0.01
CA ALA A 144 14.14 -8.46 0.71
C ALA A 144 15.04 -7.48 -0.05
N ALA A 145 15.24 -7.71 -1.36
CA ALA A 145 16.02 -6.82 -2.22
C ALA A 145 15.37 -5.43 -2.33
N CYS A 146 14.04 -5.39 -2.51
CA CYS A 146 13.26 -4.15 -2.54
C CYS A 146 13.42 -3.36 -1.25
N CYS A 147 13.37 -4.02 -0.09
CA CYS A 147 13.54 -3.36 1.20
C CYS A 147 14.91 -2.66 1.31
N VAL A 148 16.00 -3.38 1.01
CA VAL A 148 17.37 -2.83 1.06
C VAL A 148 17.50 -1.63 0.11
N VAL A 149 17.05 -1.76 -1.13
CA VAL A 149 17.13 -0.68 -2.11
C VAL A 149 16.26 0.51 -1.70
N SER A 150 15.05 0.29 -1.20
CA SER A 150 14.18 1.38 -0.76
C SER A 150 14.79 2.20 0.37
N PHE A 151 15.44 1.56 1.36
CA PHE A 151 16.21 2.30 2.38
C PHE A 151 17.38 3.08 1.76
N ALA A 152 18.19 2.43 0.92
CA ALA A 152 19.35 3.07 0.29
C ALA A 152 18.94 4.30 -0.54
N ILE A 153 17.95 4.15 -1.42
CA ILE A 153 17.49 5.25 -2.27
C ILE A 153 16.78 6.32 -1.44
N SER A 154 16.02 5.97 -0.40
CA SER A 154 15.39 6.93 0.51
C SER A 154 16.41 7.88 1.14
N SER A 155 17.53 7.34 1.64
CA SER A 155 18.65 8.13 2.14
C SER A 155 19.31 8.97 1.03
N LEU A 156 19.60 8.37 -0.13
CA LEU A 156 20.30 9.04 -1.24
C LEU A 156 19.52 10.22 -1.83
N VAL A 157 18.18 10.19 -1.82
CA VAL A 157 17.34 11.29 -2.33
C VAL A 157 17.01 12.34 -1.27
N ASP A 158 17.38 12.10 0.00
CA ASP A 158 17.30 13.11 1.06
C ASP A 158 18.58 13.95 1.10
N LYS A 159 18.43 15.26 1.31
CA LYS A 159 19.58 16.19 1.32
C LYS A 159 20.56 15.92 2.46
N ASN A 160 20.07 15.32 3.55
CA ASN A 160 20.86 15.05 4.75
C ASN A 160 21.10 13.54 4.96
N GLY A 161 20.79 12.70 3.96
CA GLY A 161 20.94 11.25 4.07
C GLY A 161 19.95 10.57 5.02
N ARG A 162 18.84 11.22 5.40
CA ARG A 162 17.86 10.67 6.34
C ARG A 162 16.83 9.80 5.61
N PHE A 163 16.21 8.88 6.34
CA PHE A 163 15.09 8.08 5.82
C PHE A 163 13.77 8.82 5.98
N ASP A 164 12.93 8.73 4.94
CA ASP A 164 11.53 9.15 4.97
C ASP A 164 10.63 7.95 5.29
N MET A 165 9.77 8.07 6.31
CA MET A 165 8.89 6.99 6.74
C MET A 165 7.85 6.59 5.69
N VAL A 166 7.42 7.51 4.82
CA VAL A 166 6.51 7.18 3.71
C VAL A 166 7.17 6.22 2.73
N HIS A 167 8.47 6.41 2.45
CA HIS A 167 9.24 5.48 1.63
C HIS A 167 9.35 4.11 2.33
N ILE A 168 9.63 4.08 3.63
CA ILE A 168 9.86 2.83 4.36
C ILE A 168 8.57 2.01 4.50
N GLN A 169 7.45 2.65 4.82
CA GLN A 169 6.16 1.99 4.98
C GLN A 169 5.67 1.39 3.65
N ASN A 170 5.87 2.10 2.53
CA ASN A 170 5.25 1.72 1.27
C ASN A 170 6.24 1.12 0.28
N ALA A 171 7.33 1.81 -0.05
CA ALA A 171 8.23 1.40 -1.13
C ALA A 171 8.96 0.08 -0.84
N THR A 172 9.05 -0.37 0.41
CA THR A 172 9.62 -1.68 0.77
C THR A 172 8.75 -2.87 0.33
N LEU A 173 7.49 -2.60 -0.01
CA LEU A 173 6.50 -3.59 -0.45
C LEU A 173 6.43 -3.74 -1.98
N ALA A 174 7.00 -2.79 -2.73
CA ALA A 174 6.92 -2.75 -4.19
C ALA A 174 7.51 -3.99 -4.88
N GLY A 175 8.47 -4.67 -4.25
CA GLY A 175 9.04 -5.92 -4.75
C GLY A 175 8.02 -7.06 -4.82
N GLY A 176 7.08 -7.11 -3.86
CA GLY A 176 6.00 -8.10 -3.86
C GLY A 176 5.03 -7.89 -5.03
N VAL A 177 4.71 -6.63 -5.34
CA VAL A 177 3.93 -6.26 -6.52
C VAL A 177 4.68 -6.56 -7.81
N ALA A 178 5.95 -6.16 -7.91
CA ALA A 178 6.73 -6.23 -9.14
C ALA A 178 7.04 -7.66 -9.60
N VAL A 179 7.12 -8.61 -8.66
CA VAL A 179 7.37 -10.01 -8.98
C VAL A 179 6.09 -10.79 -9.27
N GLY A 180 4.91 -10.30 -8.86
CA GLY A 180 3.65 -11.06 -8.82
C GLY A 180 3.29 -11.82 -10.10
N THR A 181 3.35 -11.19 -11.28
CA THR A 181 3.09 -11.88 -12.57
C THR A 181 4.07 -13.02 -12.86
N SER A 182 5.30 -12.90 -12.36
CA SER A 182 6.40 -13.84 -12.59
C SER A 182 6.76 -14.69 -11.38
N ALA A 183 6.00 -14.60 -10.28
CA ALA A 183 6.38 -15.16 -9.00
C ALA A 183 6.49 -16.69 -9.09
N ASP A 184 5.51 -17.32 -9.75
CA ASP A 184 5.50 -18.75 -10.04
C ASP A 184 6.27 -19.13 -11.31
N LEU A 185 7.00 -18.22 -11.96
CA LEU A 185 7.79 -18.52 -13.16
C LEU A 185 9.26 -18.85 -12.82
N MET A 186 9.97 -19.49 -13.75
CA MET A 186 11.36 -19.93 -13.55
C MET A 186 12.36 -18.80 -13.78
N ILE A 187 12.22 -17.71 -13.01
CA ILE A 187 13.09 -16.51 -13.10
C ILE A 187 14.43 -16.66 -12.38
N GLN A 188 14.65 -17.78 -11.69
CA GLN A 188 15.77 -18.03 -10.78
C GLN A 188 15.83 -17.02 -9.61
N PRO A 189 16.49 -17.36 -8.47
CA PRO A 189 16.56 -16.44 -7.32
C PRO A 189 17.16 -15.07 -7.65
N TYR A 190 18.16 -15.02 -8.55
CA TYR A 190 18.77 -13.76 -8.95
C TYR A 190 17.79 -12.86 -9.73
N GLY A 191 16.87 -13.43 -10.52
CA GLY A 191 15.86 -12.68 -11.25
C GLY A 191 14.92 -11.97 -10.28
N ALA A 192 14.46 -12.67 -9.24
CA ALA A 192 13.63 -12.09 -8.18
C ALA A 192 14.34 -10.91 -7.47
N ILE A 193 15.63 -11.04 -7.15
CA ILE A 193 16.43 -9.98 -6.52
C ILE A 193 16.53 -8.75 -7.43
N ILE A 194 16.78 -8.94 -8.73
CA ILE A 194 16.84 -7.84 -9.71
C ILE A 194 15.49 -7.13 -9.79
N ILE A 195 14.39 -7.87 -9.93
CA ILE A 195 13.03 -7.32 -9.98
C ILE A 195 12.73 -6.49 -8.74
N GLY A 196 13.00 -7.05 -7.55
CA GLY A 196 12.80 -6.36 -6.28
C GLY A 196 13.62 -5.08 -6.16
N SER A 197 14.89 -5.12 -6.58
CA SER A 197 15.78 -3.97 -6.56
C SER A 197 15.27 -2.83 -7.47
N LEU A 198 14.85 -3.17 -8.68
CA LEU A 198 14.27 -2.20 -9.61
C LEU A 198 12.97 -1.60 -9.06
N ALA A 199 12.12 -2.42 -8.44
CA ALA A 199 10.87 -1.98 -7.85
C ALA A 199 11.08 -0.99 -6.70
N GLY A 200 12.02 -1.28 -5.78
CA GLY A 200 12.35 -0.38 -4.67
C GLY A 200 12.89 0.97 -5.17
N PHE A 201 13.77 0.95 -6.18
CA PHE A 201 14.27 2.16 -6.82
C PHE A 201 13.13 2.98 -7.45
N VAL A 202 12.33 2.36 -8.32
CA VAL A 202 11.23 3.04 -9.03
C VAL A 202 10.19 3.57 -8.06
N SER A 203 9.88 2.83 -7.00
CA SER A 203 8.88 3.23 -6.00
C SER A 203 9.33 4.46 -5.21
N VAL A 204 10.58 4.48 -4.70
CA VAL A 204 11.09 5.66 -3.98
C VAL A 204 11.21 6.89 -4.87
N ILE A 205 11.70 6.74 -6.10
CA ILE A 205 11.70 7.83 -7.10
C ILE A 205 10.27 8.31 -7.38
N GLY A 206 9.33 7.37 -7.39
CA GLY A 206 7.90 7.62 -7.49
C GLY A 206 7.40 8.57 -6.41
N TYR A 207 7.60 8.20 -5.15
CA TYR A 207 7.20 9.02 -4.01
C TYR A 207 7.88 10.40 -4.03
N LYS A 208 9.19 10.44 -4.27
CA LYS A 208 9.97 11.67 -4.16
C LYS A 208 9.68 12.68 -5.28
N TYR A 209 9.47 12.20 -6.51
CA TYR A 209 9.42 13.07 -7.69
C TYR A 209 8.15 12.92 -8.53
N ILE A 210 7.63 11.70 -8.68
CA ILE A 210 6.47 11.45 -9.55
C ILE A 210 5.18 11.86 -8.85
N THR A 211 4.95 11.51 -7.58
CA THR A 211 3.76 11.97 -6.84
C THR A 211 3.61 13.49 -6.86
N PRO A 212 4.64 14.30 -6.54
CA PRO A 212 4.56 15.75 -6.68
C PRO A 212 4.27 16.23 -8.11
N PHE A 213 4.82 15.55 -9.13
CA PHE A 213 4.54 15.86 -10.53
C PHE A 213 3.07 15.56 -10.91
N LEU A 214 2.56 14.38 -10.55
CA LEU A 214 1.17 13.99 -10.78
C LEU A 214 0.20 14.98 -10.11
N ARG A 215 0.50 15.36 -8.87
CA ARG A 215 -0.27 16.35 -8.09
C ARG A 215 -0.30 17.70 -8.81
N THR A 216 0.86 18.29 -9.07
CA THR A 216 0.98 19.68 -9.54
C THR A 216 0.70 19.89 -11.04
N LYS A 217 1.05 18.90 -11.90
CA LYS A 217 0.94 19.03 -13.35
C LYS A 217 -0.27 18.32 -13.94
N LEU A 218 -0.60 17.14 -13.40
CA LEU A 218 -1.71 16.33 -13.90
C LEU A 218 -2.99 16.46 -13.07
N LYS A 219 -2.93 17.15 -11.92
CA LYS A 219 -4.07 17.33 -10.99
C LYS A 219 -4.57 15.98 -10.45
N ILE A 220 -3.67 15.04 -10.22
CA ILE A 220 -3.95 13.72 -9.66
C ILE A 220 -3.42 13.71 -8.23
N HIS A 221 -4.32 13.71 -7.25
CA HIS A 221 -3.94 13.68 -5.85
C HIS A 221 -3.94 12.23 -5.34
N ASP A 222 -2.78 11.63 -5.18
CA ASP A 222 -2.64 10.26 -4.70
C ASP A 222 -2.24 10.27 -3.22
N THR A 223 -3.18 9.96 -2.31
CA THR A 223 -2.98 10.11 -0.85
C THR A 223 -1.92 9.15 -0.33
N CYS A 224 -2.04 7.85 -0.63
CA CYS A 224 -1.07 6.84 -0.19
C CYS A 224 0.10 6.65 -1.18
N GLY A 225 0.10 7.34 -2.32
CA GLY A 225 1.08 7.10 -3.39
C GLY A 225 0.93 5.72 -4.01
N VAL A 226 -0.32 5.26 -4.21
CA VAL A 226 -0.61 3.94 -4.77
C VAL A 226 -0.05 3.76 -6.19
N ASN A 227 0.18 4.85 -6.93
CA ASN A 227 0.93 4.79 -8.19
C ASN A 227 2.35 4.24 -7.99
N ASN A 228 2.99 4.58 -6.88
CA ASN A 228 4.40 4.28 -6.63
C ASN A 228 4.59 2.87 -6.05
N LEU A 229 3.65 2.40 -5.24
CA LEU A 229 3.68 1.05 -4.68
C LEU A 229 3.02 0.03 -5.64
N HIS A 230 1.84 0.33 -6.16
CA HIS A 230 1.07 -0.61 -6.96
C HIS A 230 1.20 -0.33 -8.45
N GLY A 231 0.89 0.88 -8.91
CA GLY A 231 0.77 1.20 -10.35
C GLY A 231 2.02 0.94 -11.19
N MET A 232 3.13 1.64 -10.91
CA MET A 232 4.38 1.50 -11.68
C MET A 232 5.05 0.14 -11.47
N PRO A 233 5.16 -0.39 -10.23
CA PRO A 233 5.69 -1.74 -10.03
C PRO A 233 4.87 -2.83 -10.74
N ALA A 234 3.55 -2.67 -10.85
CA ALA A 234 2.70 -3.59 -11.61
C ALA A 234 2.91 -3.51 -13.13
N ILE A 235 3.12 -2.32 -13.70
CA ILE A 235 3.50 -2.19 -15.11
C ILE A 235 4.85 -2.88 -15.35
N LEU A 236 5.81 -2.68 -14.46
CA LEU A 236 7.10 -3.39 -14.50
C LEU A 236 6.88 -4.91 -14.47
N ALA A 237 6.02 -5.40 -13.58
CA ALA A 237 5.68 -6.82 -13.47
C ALA A 237 5.09 -7.40 -14.77
N GLY A 238 4.14 -6.70 -15.40
CA GLY A 238 3.53 -7.17 -16.65
C GLY A 238 4.53 -7.22 -17.81
N ILE A 239 5.44 -6.25 -17.90
CA ILE A 239 6.53 -6.24 -18.91
C ILE A 239 7.50 -7.39 -18.64
N ILE A 240 7.95 -7.56 -17.40
CA ILE A 240 8.87 -8.63 -17.02
C ILE A 240 8.23 -9.99 -17.20
N GLY A 241 6.96 -10.15 -16.83
CA GLY A 241 6.16 -11.35 -17.05
C GLY A 241 6.14 -11.71 -18.53
N ALA A 242 5.86 -10.75 -19.43
CA ALA A 242 5.90 -11.01 -20.87
C ALA A 242 7.30 -11.43 -21.36
N ILE A 243 8.38 -10.81 -20.86
CA ILE A 243 9.75 -11.21 -21.20
C ILE A 243 10.03 -12.65 -20.75
N VAL A 244 9.72 -12.99 -19.50
CA VAL A 244 9.93 -14.34 -18.95
C VAL A 244 9.12 -15.38 -19.72
N VAL A 245 7.86 -15.07 -20.04
CA VAL A 245 7.01 -15.94 -20.87
C VAL A 245 7.59 -16.14 -22.26
N SER A 246 8.15 -15.10 -22.88
CA SER A 246 8.74 -15.21 -24.23
C SER A 246 9.96 -16.13 -24.28
N MET A 247 10.61 -16.34 -23.13
CA MET A 247 11.77 -17.22 -22.95
C MET A 247 11.39 -18.62 -22.46
N ALA A 248 10.11 -18.90 -22.21
CA ALA A 248 9.67 -20.18 -21.68
C ALA A 248 9.75 -21.29 -22.75
N ASP A 249 10.47 -22.36 -22.44
CA ASP A 249 10.67 -23.50 -23.33
C ASP A 249 10.59 -24.86 -22.60
N MET A 250 10.54 -25.93 -23.40
CA MET A 250 10.46 -27.30 -22.91
C MET A 250 11.76 -27.78 -22.25
N GLU A 251 12.90 -27.18 -22.56
CA GLU A 251 14.18 -27.54 -21.92
C GLU A 251 14.19 -27.11 -20.45
N THR A 252 13.67 -25.91 -20.18
CA THR A 252 13.63 -25.33 -18.84
C THR A 252 12.48 -25.88 -18.00
N TYR A 253 11.27 -25.94 -18.58
CA TYR A 253 10.05 -26.29 -17.84
C TYR A 253 9.66 -27.78 -17.93
N GLY A 254 10.24 -28.52 -18.89
CA GLY A 254 9.74 -29.85 -19.23
C GLY A 254 8.23 -29.82 -19.56
N TYR A 255 7.54 -30.93 -19.28
CA TYR A 255 6.09 -31.01 -19.52
C TYR A 255 5.24 -30.09 -18.62
N THR A 256 5.81 -29.56 -17.53
CA THR A 256 5.09 -28.60 -16.67
C THR A 256 4.84 -27.26 -17.36
N LEU A 257 5.52 -26.99 -18.49
CA LEU A 257 5.30 -25.83 -19.35
C LEU A 257 3.83 -25.66 -19.72
N TYR A 258 3.16 -26.75 -20.09
CA TYR A 258 1.77 -26.73 -20.55
C TYR A 258 0.77 -26.59 -19.42
N ARG A 259 1.17 -26.94 -18.19
CA ARG A 259 0.38 -26.64 -16.99
C ARG A 259 0.49 -25.17 -16.61
N GLN A 260 1.71 -24.63 -16.68
CA GLN A 260 1.97 -23.21 -16.42
C GLN A 260 1.33 -22.32 -17.49
N PHE A 261 1.39 -22.72 -18.76
CA PHE A 261 0.85 -21.97 -19.90
C PHE A 261 -0.10 -22.83 -20.75
N PRO A 262 -1.36 -23.03 -20.31
CA PRO A 262 -2.31 -23.91 -20.99
C PRO A 262 -2.55 -23.58 -22.46
N ALA A 263 -2.47 -22.30 -22.85
CA ALA A 263 -2.66 -21.88 -24.24
C ALA A 263 -1.49 -22.30 -25.17
N MET A 264 -0.30 -22.58 -24.61
CA MET A 264 0.85 -23.07 -25.36
C MET A 264 0.80 -24.59 -25.59
N ALA A 265 -0.08 -25.32 -24.90
CA ALA A 265 -0.24 -26.75 -25.11
C ALA A 265 -0.63 -27.06 -26.58
N PRO A 266 -0.10 -28.13 -27.18
CA PRO A 266 -0.44 -28.49 -28.55
C PRO A 266 -1.94 -28.72 -28.72
N ASN A 267 -2.44 -28.46 -29.93
CA ASN A 267 -3.83 -28.78 -30.27
C ASN A 267 -4.00 -30.31 -30.33
N ALA A 268 -5.18 -30.81 -29.93
CA ALA A 268 -5.56 -32.22 -29.94
C ALA A 268 -5.37 -32.91 -31.31
N SER A 269 -5.43 -32.15 -32.39
CA SER A 269 -5.27 -32.66 -33.76
C SER A 269 -3.82 -32.69 -34.27
N SER A 270 -2.83 -32.28 -33.47
CA SER A 270 -1.41 -32.24 -33.88
C SER A 270 -0.72 -33.58 -33.63
N SER A 271 0.24 -33.98 -34.48
CA SER A 271 1.05 -35.19 -34.25
C SER A 271 1.90 -35.11 -32.98
N ILE A 272 2.28 -33.89 -32.57
CA ILE A 272 3.01 -33.62 -31.32
C ILE A 272 2.14 -33.97 -30.10
N TRP A 273 0.81 -33.84 -30.20
CA TRP A 273 -0.13 -34.19 -29.13
C TRP A 273 -0.23 -35.70 -28.88
N THR A 274 -0.20 -36.49 -29.95
CA THR A 274 -0.25 -37.96 -29.85
C THR A 274 1.00 -38.53 -29.20
N ASP A 275 2.16 -37.88 -29.43
CA ASP A 275 3.47 -38.32 -28.94
C ASP A 275 3.78 -37.85 -27.51
N LEU A 276 2.95 -37.00 -26.91
CA LEU A 276 3.12 -36.55 -25.52
C LEU A 276 2.91 -37.73 -24.56
N GLU A 277 3.92 -38.14 -23.79
CA GLU A 277 3.77 -39.21 -22.78
C GLU A 277 3.01 -38.77 -21.51
N CYS A 278 2.42 -39.75 -20.82
CA CYS A 278 1.32 -39.72 -19.83
C CYS A 278 1.53 -38.87 -18.53
N CYS A 279 2.61 -38.09 -18.42
CA CYS A 279 3.05 -37.55 -17.13
C CYS A 279 2.32 -36.27 -16.67
N VAL A 280 1.43 -35.71 -17.51
CA VAL A 280 0.58 -34.56 -17.17
C VAL A 280 -0.81 -34.79 -17.78
N GLU A 281 -1.87 -34.34 -17.10
CA GLU A 281 -3.24 -34.38 -17.63
C GLU A 281 -3.28 -33.74 -19.02
N LYS A 282 -3.60 -34.55 -20.04
CA LYS A 282 -3.62 -34.14 -21.44
C LYS A 282 -4.81 -33.22 -21.71
N ILE A 283 -4.66 -31.93 -21.39
CA ILE A 283 -5.61 -30.87 -21.77
C ILE A 283 -5.10 -30.14 -23.04
N PRO A 284 -5.79 -30.26 -24.19
CA PRO A 284 -5.32 -29.62 -25.42
C PRO A 284 -5.42 -28.10 -25.33
N GLY A 285 -4.38 -27.43 -25.84
CA GLY A 285 -4.30 -25.97 -25.85
C GLY A 285 -4.54 -25.37 -27.23
N LYS A 286 -4.19 -24.09 -27.36
CA LYS A 286 -4.28 -23.34 -28.62
C LYS A 286 -3.05 -23.51 -29.51
N GLY A 287 -1.99 -24.18 -29.03
CA GLY A 287 -0.72 -24.32 -29.74
C GLY A 287 0.05 -23.02 -29.91
N ARG A 288 -0.11 -22.05 -29.00
CA ARG A 288 0.61 -20.78 -29.06
C ARG A 288 2.12 -20.98 -28.88
N SER A 289 2.90 -20.22 -29.63
CA SER A 289 4.31 -20.00 -29.34
C SER A 289 4.49 -19.17 -28.06
N ALA A 290 5.68 -19.25 -27.46
CA ALA A 290 6.06 -18.41 -26.32
C ALA A 290 5.93 -16.91 -26.63
N GLY A 291 6.31 -16.50 -27.86
CA GLY A 291 6.18 -15.11 -28.33
C GLY A 291 4.73 -14.64 -28.45
N GLU A 292 3.83 -15.49 -28.96
CA GLU A 292 2.40 -15.18 -28.99
C GLU A 292 1.82 -15.06 -27.57
N GLN A 293 2.18 -15.98 -26.68
CA GLN A 293 1.73 -15.95 -25.30
C GLN A 293 2.22 -14.68 -24.56
N ALA A 294 3.47 -14.26 -24.79
CA ALA A 294 4.01 -13.00 -24.30
C ALA A 294 3.26 -11.78 -24.88
N GLY A 295 2.89 -11.82 -26.16
CA GLY A 295 2.05 -10.79 -26.77
C GLY A 295 0.69 -10.65 -26.08
N TYR A 296 0.08 -11.78 -25.69
CA TYR A 296 -1.16 -11.78 -24.90
C TYR A 296 -0.96 -11.23 -23.49
N GLN A 297 0.20 -11.45 -22.84
CA GLN A 297 0.51 -10.83 -21.54
C GLN A 297 0.48 -9.29 -21.63
N ILE A 298 1.16 -8.73 -22.62
CA ILE A 298 1.16 -7.28 -22.85
C ILE A 298 -0.25 -6.78 -23.21
N LEU A 299 -0.99 -7.52 -24.04
CA LEU A 299 -2.37 -7.17 -24.37
C LEU A 299 -3.26 -7.13 -23.11
N ALA A 300 -3.13 -8.10 -22.21
CA ALA A 300 -3.89 -8.15 -20.96
C ALA A 300 -3.57 -6.97 -20.03
N LEU A 301 -2.28 -6.58 -19.92
CA LEU A 301 -1.89 -5.37 -19.20
C LEU A 301 -2.55 -4.13 -19.82
N VAL A 302 -2.46 -3.94 -21.13
CA VAL A 302 -3.05 -2.79 -21.83
C VAL A 302 -4.56 -2.74 -21.65
N VAL A 303 -5.25 -3.86 -21.84
CA VAL A 303 -6.71 -3.95 -21.62
C VAL A 303 -7.06 -3.61 -20.17
N THR A 304 -6.30 -4.13 -19.20
CA THR A 304 -6.50 -3.82 -17.78
C THR A 304 -6.37 -2.33 -17.49
N LEU A 305 -5.34 -1.67 -18.04
CA LEU A 305 -5.17 -0.22 -17.90
C LEU A 305 -6.33 0.56 -18.52
N VAL A 306 -6.80 0.15 -19.69
CA VAL A 306 -7.95 0.79 -20.36
C VAL A 306 -9.22 0.63 -19.52
N VAL A 307 -9.53 -0.58 -19.05
CA VAL A 307 -10.72 -0.84 -18.21
C VAL A 307 -10.63 -0.05 -16.91
N ALA A 308 -9.45 -0.03 -16.26
CA ALA A 308 -9.23 0.72 -15.02
C ALA A 308 -9.44 2.22 -15.20
N LEU A 309 -8.80 2.83 -16.22
CA LEU A 309 -8.88 4.28 -16.46
C LEU A 309 -10.28 4.71 -16.90
N VAL A 310 -10.91 3.98 -17.82
CA VAL A 310 -12.27 4.29 -18.29
C VAL A 310 -13.28 4.05 -17.18
N GLY A 311 -13.22 2.90 -16.51
CA GLY A 311 -14.10 2.55 -15.41
C GLY A 311 -14.00 3.53 -14.24
N GLY A 312 -12.78 3.83 -13.79
CA GLY A 312 -12.54 4.79 -12.72
C GLY A 312 -12.98 6.20 -13.09
N THR A 313 -12.84 6.61 -14.35
CA THR A 313 -13.37 7.90 -14.82
C THR A 313 -14.90 7.93 -14.74
N ILE A 314 -15.59 6.88 -15.21
CA ILE A 314 -17.05 6.77 -15.14
C ILE A 314 -17.52 6.81 -13.69
N VAL A 315 -16.92 6.00 -12.81
CA VAL A 315 -17.27 5.98 -11.38
C VAL A 315 -16.98 7.32 -10.72
N GLY A 316 -15.87 7.97 -11.03
CA GLY A 316 -15.57 9.32 -10.55
C GLY A 316 -16.62 10.35 -10.97
N LEU A 317 -17.17 10.25 -12.19
CA LEU A 317 -18.28 11.10 -12.64
C LEU A 317 -19.57 10.80 -11.88
N ILE A 318 -19.87 9.52 -11.61
CA ILE A 318 -20.99 9.12 -10.76
C ILE A 318 -20.84 9.74 -9.36
N LEU A 319 -19.66 9.67 -8.76
CA LEU A 319 -19.41 10.24 -7.43
C LEU A 319 -19.57 11.77 -7.39
N LYS A 320 -19.27 12.49 -8.48
CA LYS A 320 -19.55 13.93 -8.57
C LYS A 320 -21.05 14.24 -8.49
N VAL A 321 -21.86 13.43 -9.16
CA VAL A 321 -23.33 13.57 -9.11
C VAL A 321 -23.85 13.18 -7.73
N CYS A 322 -23.23 12.17 -7.11
CA CYS A 322 -23.54 11.68 -5.78
C CYS A 322 -22.78 12.39 -4.64
N SER A 323 -22.37 13.65 -4.82
CA SER A 323 -21.63 14.42 -3.80
C SER A 323 -22.42 14.61 -2.50
N PHE A 324 -23.76 14.52 -2.57
CA PHE A 324 -24.67 14.52 -1.42
C PHE A 324 -24.46 13.33 -0.47
N LEU A 325 -23.70 12.30 -0.85
CA LEU A 325 -23.34 11.16 0.00
C LEU A 325 -22.27 11.52 1.05
N GLY A 326 -22.26 12.75 1.55
CA GLY A 326 -21.38 13.17 2.65
C GLY A 326 -19.93 13.40 2.26
N GLN A 327 -19.65 13.84 1.02
CA GLN A 327 -18.28 14.14 0.61
C GLN A 327 -17.67 15.26 1.48
N PRO A 328 -16.44 15.08 2.00
CA PRO A 328 -15.72 16.14 2.70
C PRO A 328 -15.49 17.38 1.81
N SER A 329 -15.44 18.55 2.42
CA SER A 329 -15.26 19.85 1.75
C SER A 329 -14.54 20.83 2.67
N GLY A 330 -13.83 21.81 2.09
CA GLY A 330 -13.11 22.83 2.85
C GLY A 330 -12.00 22.26 3.73
N ASP A 331 -11.99 22.62 5.01
CA ASP A 331 -11.02 22.19 6.03
C ASP A 331 -11.27 20.79 6.61
N ARG A 332 -12.29 20.10 6.09
CA ARG A 332 -12.77 18.82 6.62
C ARG A 332 -12.18 17.59 5.90
N PHE A 333 -11.23 17.78 4.99
CA PHE A 333 -10.46 16.67 4.43
C PHE A 333 -9.55 16.03 5.48
N PHE A 334 -9.39 14.71 5.42
CA PHE A 334 -8.55 13.92 6.35
C PHE A 334 -8.96 14.08 7.82
N GLU A 335 -10.27 14.20 8.10
CA GLU A 335 -10.82 14.46 9.43
C GLU A 335 -11.78 13.34 9.87
N ASP A 336 -11.43 12.65 10.96
CA ASP A 336 -12.21 11.53 11.48
C ASP A 336 -13.52 11.98 12.13
N SER A 337 -13.57 13.18 12.72
CA SER A 337 -14.76 13.69 13.41
C SER A 337 -15.99 13.86 12.51
N LEU A 338 -15.85 13.78 11.19
CA LEU A 338 -16.98 13.70 10.27
C LEU A 338 -17.74 12.38 10.33
N SER A 339 -17.04 11.28 10.63
CA SER A 339 -17.59 9.92 10.57
C SER A 339 -17.64 9.25 11.94
N TRP A 340 -16.91 9.77 12.93
CA TRP A 340 -16.72 9.13 14.22
C TRP A 340 -17.01 10.06 15.39
N HIS A 341 -17.49 9.47 16.49
CA HIS A 341 -17.44 10.11 17.80
C HIS A 341 -16.00 10.06 18.30
N VAL A 342 -15.31 11.19 18.25
CA VAL A 342 -13.90 11.28 18.64
C VAL A 342 -13.80 11.52 20.15
N PRO A 343 -12.89 10.84 20.88
CA PRO A 343 -12.69 11.07 22.31
C PRO A 343 -12.36 12.53 22.63
N GLU A 344 -12.94 13.09 23.70
CA GLU A 344 -12.79 14.50 24.09
C GLU A 344 -11.32 14.93 24.32
N ASP A 345 -10.44 13.99 24.70
CA ASP A 345 -9.02 14.24 24.96
C ASP A 345 -8.13 14.29 23.71
N SER A 346 -8.68 14.08 22.51
CA SER A 346 -7.93 14.06 21.24
C SER A 346 -7.73 15.44 20.60
N GLY A 347 -8.43 16.46 21.11
CA GLY A 347 -8.21 17.85 20.75
C GLY A 347 -6.93 18.35 21.41
N ASN A 348 -5.84 18.39 20.64
CA ASN A 348 -4.63 19.19 20.83
C ASN A 348 -4.77 20.13 22.03
N THR A 349 -4.18 19.78 23.19
CA THR A 349 -4.30 20.48 24.49
C THR A 349 -4.68 21.93 24.25
N ASP A 350 -5.98 22.21 24.33
CA ASP A 350 -6.48 23.54 24.07
C ASP A 350 -5.69 24.42 25.03
N MET A 351 -4.91 25.35 24.50
CA MET A 351 -4.06 26.19 25.34
C MET A 351 -4.94 26.91 26.38
N THR A 352 -6.21 27.11 26.07
CA THR A 352 -7.26 27.55 26.98
C THR A 352 -7.52 26.56 28.13
N SER A 353 -7.58 25.26 27.89
CA SER A 353 -7.69 24.22 28.93
C SER A 353 -6.45 24.15 29.83
N VAL A 354 -5.25 24.31 29.25
CA VAL A 354 -3.99 24.34 29.99
C VAL A 354 -3.90 25.63 30.82
N ILE A 355 -4.25 26.77 30.23
CA ILE A 355 -4.33 28.07 30.92
C ILE A 355 -5.38 28.00 32.03
N SER A 356 -6.56 27.44 31.80
CA SER A 356 -7.58 27.25 32.84
C SER A 356 -7.09 26.34 33.97
N ARG A 357 -6.36 25.26 33.65
CA ARG A 357 -5.74 24.39 34.67
C ARG A 357 -4.69 25.15 35.47
N VAL A 358 -3.80 25.89 34.81
CA VAL A 358 -2.77 26.73 35.47
C VAL A 358 -3.39 27.83 36.34
N ILE A 359 -4.40 28.54 35.84
CA ILE A 359 -5.13 29.57 36.61
C ILE A 359 -5.79 28.94 37.83
N SER A 360 -6.46 27.79 37.67
CA SER A 360 -7.09 27.07 38.80
C SER A 360 -6.08 26.61 39.86
N GLN A 361 -4.82 26.37 39.45
CA GLN A 361 -3.73 25.97 40.34
C GLN A 361 -3.14 27.18 41.08
N ILE A 362 -3.02 28.31 40.39
CA ILE A 362 -2.60 29.59 40.99
C ILE A 362 -3.65 30.06 42.01
N GLU A 363 -4.94 29.97 41.70
CA GLU A 363 -6.02 30.34 42.62
C GLU A 363 -6.07 29.41 43.84
N ARG A 364 -5.87 28.10 43.65
CA ARG A 364 -5.74 27.14 44.76
C ARG A 364 -4.56 27.48 45.67
N ASN A 365 -3.40 27.82 45.10
CA ASN A 365 -2.22 28.20 45.88
C ASN A 365 -2.38 29.55 46.60
N LYS A 366 -3.20 30.47 46.08
CA LYS A 366 -3.59 31.71 46.79
C LYS A 366 -4.59 31.48 47.92
N SER A 367 -5.36 30.39 47.86
CA SER A 367 -6.38 30.05 48.85
C SER A 367 -5.85 29.25 50.06
N VAL A 368 -4.59 28.82 50.04
CA VAL A 368 -3.92 28.22 51.20
C VAL A 368 -3.34 29.36 52.04
N PRO A 369 -3.84 29.63 53.26
CA PRO A 369 -3.22 30.60 54.14
C PRO A 369 -1.82 30.10 54.53
N ASN A 370 -0.80 30.95 54.41
CA ASN A 370 0.52 30.71 54.98
C ASN A 370 0.38 30.50 56.50
N LYS A 371 0.26 29.26 56.95
CA LYS A 371 0.37 28.88 58.37
C LYS A 371 1.84 28.88 58.85
N ALA A 372 2.63 29.85 58.39
CA ALA A 372 4.06 29.94 58.68
C ALA A 372 4.50 31.31 59.24
N GLU A 373 3.56 32.18 59.64
CA GLU A 373 3.90 33.47 60.27
C GLU A 373 3.37 33.66 61.69
N GLU A 374 2.76 32.65 62.33
CA GLU A 374 2.11 32.84 63.65
C GLU A 374 2.69 32.02 64.83
N SER A 375 3.89 31.40 64.74
CA SER A 375 4.43 30.68 65.92
C SER A 375 5.94 30.68 66.16
N MET A 376 6.65 31.80 65.98
CA MET A 376 8.02 31.93 66.53
C MET A 376 8.36 33.33 67.05
N ALA A 377 7.77 33.69 68.19
CA ALA A 377 8.39 34.52 69.25
C ALA A 377 7.59 34.23 70.54
N PRO A 378 8.16 33.62 71.61
CA PRO A 378 9.42 34.03 72.24
C PRO A 378 10.24 32.87 72.84
N LEU A 379 11.41 32.53 72.29
CA LEU A 379 12.43 31.74 73.01
C LEU A 379 13.83 32.21 72.60
N LEU A 380 14.15 33.46 72.94
CA LEU A 380 15.52 33.96 72.99
C LEU A 380 15.89 34.22 74.44
N GLU A 381 16.19 33.16 75.18
CA GLU A 381 17.04 33.22 76.37
C GLU A 381 17.67 31.84 76.59
N GLY A 382 19.01 31.78 76.56
CA GLY A 382 19.79 30.71 77.20
C GLY A 382 20.39 29.63 76.32
N SER A 383 21.68 29.81 75.99
CA SER A 383 22.76 28.82 75.85
C SER A 383 22.48 27.43 75.24
N PHE A 384 23.22 27.04 74.20
CA PHE A 384 24.38 26.14 74.32
C PHE A 384 25.04 25.88 72.95
N ASN A 385 26.33 25.57 73.03
CA ASN A 385 27.35 25.56 71.98
C ASN A 385 27.44 24.27 71.15
N ARG A 386 28.15 24.41 70.01
CA ARG A 386 29.01 23.46 69.27
C ARG A 386 28.36 22.45 68.31
N GLY A 387 28.76 22.56 67.03
CA GLY A 387 28.83 21.43 66.10
C GLY A 387 28.68 21.79 64.62
N ASP A 388 29.71 22.40 64.05
CA ASP A 388 30.24 22.12 62.70
C ASP A 388 29.46 22.42 61.40
N VAL A 389 30.00 23.44 60.71
CA VAL A 389 30.45 23.46 59.28
C VAL A 389 29.49 24.03 58.20
N MET A 390 29.69 25.34 57.98
CA MET A 390 29.91 26.09 56.71
C MET A 390 29.31 25.58 55.39
N LEU A 391 28.47 26.47 54.83
CA LEU A 391 28.21 26.72 53.41
C LEU A 391 29.50 27.08 52.67
N ASP A 392 29.65 26.63 51.42
CA ASP A 392 30.23 27.47 50.37
C ASP A 392 29.82 27.00 48.96
N ASN A 393 29.57 27.99 48.12
CA ASN A 393 29.54 28.00 46.65
C ASN A 393 28.23 27.63 45.93
N LEU A 394 27.38 28.66 45.84
CA LEU A 394 26.60 29.01 44.65
C LEU A 394 27.49 29.07 43.40
N ASN A 395 27.15 28.31 42.35
CA ASN A 395 27.35 28.74 40.96
C ASN A 395 26.54 27.86 39.99
N VAL A 396 25.43 28.38 39.45
CA VAL A 396 24.87 27.89 38.19
C VAL A 396 24.37 29.09 37.39
N ASP A 397 25.16 29.45 36.39
CA ASP A 397 24.84 30.43 35.35
C ASP A 397 23.68 29.92 34.48
N VAL A 398 22.69 30.79 34.25
CA VAL A 398 21.66 30.62 33.22
C VAL A 398 21.88 31.74 32.20
N ASP A 399 22.42 31.37 31.04
CA ASP A 399 22.62 32.28 29.91
C ASP A 399 21.36 32.28 29.01
N ILE A 400 20.63 33.40 29.02
CA ILE A 400 19.54 33.69 28.08
C ILE A 400 19.91 34.99 27.37
N LYS A 401 20.36 34.89 26.11
CA LYS A 401 20.04 35.81 25.00
C LYS A 401 20.69 35.39 23.67
N LYS A 402 19.89 34.80 22.77
CA LYS A 402 19.60 35.34 21.43
C LYS A 402 18.47 34.59 20.75
#